data_AF-A0A8B7R0W8-F1
#
_entry.id   AF-A0A8B7R0W8-F1
#
_cell.length_a   1.000
_cell.length_b   1.000
_cell.length_c   1.000
_cell.angle_alpha   90.00
_cell.angle_beta   90.00
_cell.angle_gamma   90.00
#
_symmetry.space_group_name_H-M   'P 1'
#
loop_
_entity.id
_entity.type
_entity.pdbx_description
1 polymer ?
#
loop_
_entity_poly.entity_id
_entity_poly.type
_entity_poly.pdbx_seq_one_letter_code
_entity_poly.pdbx_strand_id
1 'polypeptide(L)'
;MCREGLTKTSRAIFHGIWRSRNNRVMSSSSYPAIPTTHNLETSPSRVLEFHILPMERKMSLLKQEDQLAMTRSIKEGEEVKTEVTFFPWHSTAGFISESANLLLLRVMAWRRMVPSNARFLALDMEGKLCSSTYQALGSQTIQVDHQQVEVFIVEQTVHSDEGIPTSCQFYLLPDGHLAKRVQVGSPGCCMITKMPVIRERDEIEPRPVFEKKPLMWEEDMELYSRFLDRKEELRLSHTRYLQQHPEATALISDFLLFLLLRQPADVVTFAAEHFGPFATCWSPTPGLRSSNRPSPFRALDPESF
;
A
#
# COMPACT_ATOMS: atom_id res chain seq x y z
N MET A 1 -55.36 -3.76 25.33
CA MET A 1 -54.38 -4.85 25.45
C MET A 1 -54.10 -5.37 24.06
N CYS A 2 -52.84 -5.26 23.62
CA CYS A 2 -52.19 -5.97 22.51
C CYS A 2 -51.00 -5.09 22.08
N ARG A 3 -49.82 -5.37 22.63
CA ARG A 3 -48.56 -4.84 22.14
C ARG A 3 -47.55 -5.98 22.08
N GLU A 4 -46.67 -5.85 21.10
CA GLU A 4 -45.40 -6.56 20.87
C GLU A 4 -45.43 -7.76 19.92
N GLY A 5 -45.39 -7.42 18.62
CA GLY A 5 -44.74 -8.24 17.61
C GLY A 5 -43.30 -7.74 17.41
N LEU A 6 -42.31 -8.56 17.79
CA LEU A 6 -40.90 -8.31 17.54
C LEU A 6 -40.62 -8.31 16.03
N THR A 7 -40.25 -7.14 15.49
CA THR A 7 -39.67 -7.02 14.15
C THR A 7 -38.20 -7.44 14.20
N LYS A 8 -37.91 -8.67 13.76
CA LYS A 8 -36.53 -9.12 13.49
C LYS A 8 -35.94 -8.30 12.35
N THR A 9 -35.08 -7.35 12.70
CA THR A 9 -34.24 -6.59 11.76
C THR A 9 -33.12 -7.51 11.27
N SER A 10 -33.18 -7.95 10.01
CA SER A 10 -32.08 -8.70 9.40
C SER A 10 -30.95 -7.75 9.04
N ARG A 11 -29.91 -7.76 9.87
CA ARG A 11 -28.65 -7.04 9.67
C ARG A 11 -27.67 -8.00 8.99
N ALA A 12 -27.36 -7.79 7.71
CA ALA A 12 -26.23 -8.46 7.08
C ALA A 12 -24.95 -7.74 7.55
N ILE A 13 -24.32 -8.25 8.61
CA ILE A 13 -23.01 -7.78 9.07
C ILE A 13 -21.96 -8.68 8.42
N PHE A 14 -21.24 -8.15 7.44
CA PHE A 14 -19.98 -8.73 7.01
C PHE A 14 -18.96 -8.48 8.11
N HIS A 15 -18.81 -9.47 9.01
CA HIS A 15 -17.80 -9.40 10.06
C HIS A 15 -16.43 -9.79 9.49
N GLY A 16 -15.71 -8.80 8.94
CA GLY A 16 -14.26 -8.80 9.02
C GLY A 16 -13.86 -8.42 10.44
N ILE A 17 -13.67 -9.39 11.33
CA ILE A 17 -13.19 -9.08 12.68
C ILE A 17 -11.69 -8.84 12.61
N TRP A 18 -11.28 -7.57 12.59
CA TRP A 18 -9.93 -7.16 12.93
C TRP A 18 -9.85 -6.93 14.44
N ARG A 19 -9.52 -7.98 15.21
CA ARG A 19 -9.19 -7.83 16.63
C ARG A 19 -7.67 -7.79 16.76
N SER A 20 -7.11 -6.58 16.72
CA SER A 20 -5.76 -6.34 17.24
C SER A 20 -5.83 -6.27 18.77
N ARG A 21 -5.46 -7.36 19.42
CA ARG A 21 -5.02 -7.37 20.82
C ARG A 21 -4.05 -8.53 21.06
N ASN A 22 -3.11 -8.68 20.14
CA ASN A 22 -1.82 -9.38 20.22
C ASN A 22 -1.34 -9.58 18.77
N ASN A 23 -0.06 -9.31 18.54
CA ASN A 23 0.61 -9.21 17.23
C ASN A 23 0.67 -10.52 16.40
N ARG A 24 -0.26 -11.48 16.61
CA ARG A 24 -0.20 -12.83 16.04
C ARG A 24 -1.31 -13.16 15.04
N VAL A 25 -2.51 -12.59 15.13
CA VAL A 25 -3.63 -12.97 14.24
C VAL A 25 -3.81 -11.92 13.13
N MET A 26 -3.62 -12.32 11.86
CA MET A 26 -3.61 -11.39 10.72
C MET A 26 -4.97 -11.19 10.05
N SER A 27 -5.84 -12.21 10.03
CA SER A 27 -7.20 -12.10 9.50
C SER A 27 -8.08 -13.28 9.93
N SER A 28 -9.36 -13.05 10.20
CA SER A 28 -10.38 -14.10 10.32
C SER A 28 -11.63 -13.74 9.53
N SER A 29 -12.07 -14.60 8.62
CA SER A 29 -13.39 -14.51 7.97
C SER A 29 -14.28 -15.66 8.44
N SER A 30 -15.56 -15.36 8.70
CA SER A 30 -16.62 -16.33 8.99
C SER A 30 -17.74 -16.10 7.98
N TYR A 31 -18.13 -17.15 7.26
CA TYR A 31 -19.27 -17.11 6.34
C TYR A 31 -20.45 -17.86 6.93
N PRO A 32 -21.55 -17.19 7.31
CA PRO A 32 -22.83 -17.85 7.50
C PRO A 32 -23.47 -18.09 6.13
N ALA A 33 -23.64 -19.35 5.74
CA ALA A 33 -24.44 -19.71 4.57
C ALA A 33 -25.94 -19.66 4.93
N ILE A 34 -26.55 -18.48 4.89
CA ILE A 34 -28.02 -18.35 4.89
C ILE A 34 -28.41 -17.71 3.55
N PRO A 35 -28.80 -18.51 2.53
CA PRO A 35 -29.32 -17.95 1.29
C PRO A 35 -30.70 -17.35 1.55
N THR A 36 -30.84 -16.04 1.38
CA THR A 36 -32.15 -15.39 1.24
C THR A 36 -32.60 -15.54 -0.21
N THR A 37 -33.54 -16.46 -0.45
CA THR A 37 -34.26 -16.56 -1.71
C THR A 37 -35.13 -15.31 -1.88
N HIS A 38 -34.80 -14.43 -2.84
CA HIS A 38 -35.75 -13.45 -3.35
C HIS A 38 -36.35 -14.03 -4.63
N ASN A 39 -37.66 -14.26 -4.60
CA ASN A 39 -38.41 -14.75 -5.74
C ASN A 39 -38.37 -13.69 -6.85
N LEU A 40 -37.69 -13.98 -7.97
CA LEU A 40 -38.05 -13.38 -9.24
C LEU A 40 -38.97 -14.39 -9.94
N GLU A 41 -40.23 -14.01 -10.12
CA GLU A 41 -41.23 -14.83 -10.79
C GLU A 41 -40.80 -15.12 -12.23
N THR A 42 -40.52 -16.40 -12.53
CA THR A 42 -40.66 -16.95 -13.88
C THR A 42 -40.83 -18.47 -13.79
N SER A 43 -42.07 -18.92 -14.02
CA SER A 43 -42.58 -20.27 -14.37
C SER A 43 -42.17 -21.53 -13.56
N PRO A 44 -43.07 -22.53 -13.42
CA PRO A 44 -42.98 -23.56 -12.39
C PRO A 44 -42.11 -24.73 -12.84
N SER A 45 -40.97 -24.94 -12.18
CA SER A 45 -40.20 -26.19 -12.31
C SER A 45 -39.37 -26.43 -11.06
N ARG A 46 -39.86 -27.37 -10.23
CA ARG A 46 -39.18 -28.06 -9.12
C ARG A 46 -38.46 -27.16 -8.09
N VAL A 47 -39.18 -26.89 -7.00
CA VAL A 47 -38.56 -26.50 -5.72
C VAL A 47 -37.71 -27.68 -5.24
N LEU A 48 -36.38 -27.57 -5.36
CA LEU A 48 -35.47 -28.42 -4.58
C LEU A 48 -35.44 -27.85 -3.16
N GLU A 49 -36.10 -28.53 -2.22
CA GLU A 49 -35.89 -28.30 -0.80
C GLU A 49 -34.49 -28.81 -0.43
N PHE A 50 -33.52 -27.91 -0.35
CA PHE A 50 -32.24 -28.23 0.26
C PHE A 50 -32.41 -28.21 1.78
N HIS A 51 -32.11 -29.32 2.45
CA HIS A 51 -31.82 -29.31 3.88
C HIS A 51 -30.51 -28.56 4.07
N ILE A 52 -30.58 -27.23 4.21
CA ILE A 52 -29.41 -26.39 4.45
C ILE A 52 -29.05 -26.57 5.92
N LEU A 53 -28.16 -27.51 6.21
CA LEU A 53 -27.48 -27.53 7.49
C LEU A 53 -26.67 -26.23 7.61
N PRO A 54 -26.72 -25.54 8.76
CA PRO A 54 -25.91 -24.35 8.96
C PRO A 54 -24.44 -24.74 8.92
N MET A 55 -23.79 -24.51 7.78
CA MET A 55 -22.37 -24.68 7.58
C MET A 55 -21.67 -23.36 7.89
N GLU A 56 -20.85 -23.33 8.94
CA GLU A 56 -19.95 -22.20 9.23
C GLU A 56 -18.54 -22.58 8.82
N ARG A 57 -17.95 -21.80 7.92
CA ARG A 57 -16.52 -21.91 7.60
C ARG A 57 -15.78 -20.69 8.13
N LYS A 58 -14.68 -20.95 8.83
CA LYS A 58 -13.77 -19.95 9.34
C LYS A 58 -12.33 -20.26 8.95
N MET A 59 -11.60 -19.22 8.56
CA MET A 59 -10.17 -19.29 8.24
C MET A 59 -9.43 -18.29 9.08
N SER A 60 -8.24 -18.66 9.58
CA SER A 60 -7.38 -17.75 10.31
C SER A 60 -5.92 -17.92 9.93
N LEU A 61 -5.24 -16.79 9.78
CA LEU A 61 -3.82 -16.72 9.46
C LEU A 61 -3.03 -16.24 10.67
N LEU A 62 -2.00 -16.99 11.05
CA LEU A 62 -1.14 -16.68 12.18
C LEU A 62 0.33 -16.83 11.78
N LYS A 63 1.11 -15.76 11.91
CA LYS A 63 2.55 -15.81 11.64
C LYS A 63 3.27 -16.50 12.81
N GLN A 64 4.05 -17.53 12.50
CA GLN A 64 4.91 -18.27 13.42
C GLN A 64 6.33 -18.26 12.87
N GLU A 65 7.22 -17.44 13.46
CA GLU A 65 8.62 -17.33 13.02
C GLU A 65 8.73 -17.05 11.50
N ASP A 66 9.26 -18.01 10.72
CA ASP A 66 9.43 -17.97 9.27
C ASP A 66 8.33 -18.73 8.49
N GLN A 67 7.21 -19.03 9.14
CA GLN A 67 6.06 -19.70 8.56
C GLN A 67 4.75 -18.96 8.83
N LEU A 68 3.77 -19.16 7.97
CA LEU A 68 2.40 -18.71 8.12
C LEU A 68 1.52 -19.94 8.32
N ALA A 69 0.94 -20.05 9.52
CA ALA A 69 -0.03 -21.08 9.84
C ALA A 69 -1.43 -20.63 9.41
N MET A 70 -2.03 -21.35 8.49
CA MET A 70 -3.44 -21.22 8.09
C MET A 70 -4.25 -22.28 8.82
N THR A 71 -5.23 -21.87 9.61
CA THR A 71 -6.20 -22.76 10.25
C THR A 71 -7.56 -22.56 9.61
N ARG A 72 -8.15 -23.65 9.11
CA ARG A 72 -9.49 -23.71 8.54
C ARG A 72 -10.37 -24.56 9.45
N SER A 73 -11.50 -24.03 9.89
CA SER A 73 -12.51 -24.76 10.65
C SER A 73 -13.85 -24.73 9.93
N ILE A 74 -14.40 -25.89 9.61
CA ILE A 74 -15.77 -26.04 9.10
C ILE A 74 -16.61 -26.67 10.20
N LYS A 75 -17.73 -26.03 10.52
CA LYS A 75 -18.76 -26.57 11.40
C LYS A 75 -19.99 -26.91 10.57
N GLU A 76 -20.42 -28.16 10.61
CA GLU A 76 -21.64 -28.65 9.95
C GLU A 76 -22.52 -29.32 11.00
N GLY A 77 -23.55 -28.61 11.48
CA GLY A 77 -24.32 -29.05 12.65
C GLY A 77 -23.49 -29.08 13.94
N GLU A 78 -23.36 -30.26 14.55
CA GLU A 78 -22.54 -30.49 15.75
C GLU A 78 -21.07 -30.84 15.41
N GLU A 79 -20.79 -31.29 14.19
CA GLU A 79 -19.44 -31.67 13.79
C GLU A 79 -18.58 -30.44 13.48
N VAL A 80 -17.34 -30.43 13.99
CA VAL A 80 -16.33 -29.40 13.70
C VAL A 80 -15.09 -30.09 13.15
N LYS A 81 -14.77 -29.82 11.87
CA LYS A 81 -13.54 -30.25 11.23
C LYS A 81 -12.56 -29.08 11.21
N THR A 82 -11.36 -29.28 11.75
CA THR A 82 -10.30 -28.26 11.77
C THR A 82 -9.06 -28.81 11.09
N GLU A 83 -8.54 -28.05 10.14
CA GLU A 83 -7.35 -28.35 9.35
C GLU A 83 -6.36 -27.21 9.54
N VAL A 84 -5.07 -27.54 9.62
CA VAL A 84 -3.99 -26.56 9.71
C VAL A 84 -2.98 -26.83 8.60
N THR A 85 -2.73 -25.82 7.79
CA THR A 85 -1.71 -25.83 6.73
C THR A 85 -0.65 -24.79 7.03
N PHE A 86 0.58 -25.06 6.60
CA PHE A 86 1.71 -24.17 6.84
C PHE A 86 2.32 -23.74 5.51
N PHE A 87 2.60 -22.45 5.39
CA PHE A 87 3.26 -21.87 4.24
C PHE A 87 4.57 -21.21 4.68
N PRO A 88 5.66 -21.35 3.93
CA PRO A 88 6.85 -20.55 4.17
C PRO A 88 6.54 -19.05 4.07
N TRP A 89 7.06 -18.24 4.98
CA TRP A 89 6.74 -16.80 5.01
C TRP A 89 7.14 -16.11 3.70
N HIS A 90 8.28 -16.47 3.13
CA HIS A 90 8.77 -15.90 1.87
C HIS A 90 7.85 -16.20 0.67
N SER A 91 7.05 -17.27 0.71
CA SER A 91 6.09 -17.60 -0.36
C SER A 91 4.79 -16.78 -0.28
N THR A 92 4.63 -15.93 0.73
CA THR A 92 3.42 -15.10 0.95
C THR A 92 3.58 -13.67 0.42
N ALA A 93 4.69 -13.37 -0.25
CA ALA A 93 4.91 -12.06 -0.86
C ALA A 93 3.79 -11.74 -1.88
N GLY A 94 3.12 -10.61 -1.70
CA GLY A 94 1.99 -10.21 -2.54
C GLY A 94 0.66 -10.88 -2.21
N PHE A 95 0.56 -11.56 -1.05
CA PHE A 95 -0.69 -12.09 -0.52
C PHE A 95 -1.69 -10.98 -0.18
N ILE A 96 -2.93 -11.16 -0.64
CA ILE A 96 -4.07 -10.31 -0.32
C ILE A 96 -5.09 -11.13 0.44
N SER A 97 -5.35 -10.73 1.69
CA SER A 97 -6.42 -11.30 2.51
C SER A 97 -7.79 -10.92 1.95
N GLU A 98 -8.82 -11.67 2.31
CA GLU A 98 -10.20 -11.38 1.89
C GLU A 98 -10.65 -9.95 2.25
N SER A 99 -10.23 -9.43 3.41
CA SER A 99 -10.52 -8.06 3.82
C SER A 99 -9.77 -7.03 2.96
N ALA A 100 -8.50 -7.29 2.64
CA ALA A 100 -7.73 -6.43 1.75
C ALA A 100 -8.27 -6.48 0.31
N ASN A 101 -8.78 -7.64 -0.13
CA ASN A 101 -9.45 -7.80 -1.41
C ASN A 101 -10.68 -6.90 -1.53
N LEU A 102 -11.51 -6.82 -0.49
CA LEU A 102 -12.63 -5.88 -0.48
C LEU A 102 -12.16 -4.43 -0.67
N LEU A 103 -11.10 -4.00 0.02
CA LEU A 103 -10.56 -2.64 -0.17
C LEU A 103 -10.02 -2.43 -1.59
N LEU A 104 -9.34 -3.43 -2.14
CA LEU A 104 -8.85 -3.39 -3.52
C LEU A 104 -10.00 -3.20 -4.52
N LEU A 105 -11.08 -3.98 -4.37
CA LEU A 105 -12.30 -3.87 -5.18
C LEU A 105 -12.92 -2.47 -5.08
N ARG A 106 -12.97 -1.88 -3.87
CA ARG A 106 -13.45 -0.50 -3.66
C ARG A 106 -12.63 0.51 -4.45
N VAL A 107 -11.30 0.38 -4.43
CA VAL A 107 -10.41 1.28 -5.17
C VAL A 107 -10.60 1.12 -6.68
N MET A 108 -10.72 -0.11 -7.18
CA MET A 108 -10.99 -0.38 -8.60
C MET A 108 -12.30 0.27 -9.06
N ALA A 109 -13.36 0.14 -8.26
CA ALA A 109 -14.65 0.77 -8.54
C ALA A 109 -14.60 2.29 -8.51
N TRP A 110 -13.94 2.86 -7.49
CA TRP A 110 -13.80 4.31 -7.37
C TRP A 110 -13.01 4.92 -8.53
N ARG A 111 -11.99 4.22 -9.02
CA ARG A 111 -11.21 4.61 -10.22
C ARG A 111 -11.90 4.24 -11.53
N ARG A 112 -12.99 3.47 -11.49
CA ARG A 112 -13.66 2.84 -12.65
C ARG A 112 -12.68 2.11 -13.56
N MET A 113 -11.72 1.40 -12.97
CA MET A 113 -10.62 0.80 -13.72
C MET A 113 -10.07 -0.43 -12.99
N VAL A 114 -9.83 -1.50 -13.75
CA VAL A 114 -9.08 -2.68 -13.30
C VAL A 114 -7.76 -2.72 -14.09
N PRO A 115 -6.59 -2.79 -13.43
CA PRO A 115 -5.31 -2.92 -14.11
C PRO A 115 -5.25 -4.19 -14.99
N SER A 116 -4.61 -4.11 -16.16
CA SER A 116 -4.56 -5.20 -17.15
C SER A 116 -3.85 -6.47 -16.64
N ASN A 117 -2.96 -6.34 -15.66
CA ASN A 117 -2.23 -7.43 -15.03
C ASN A 117 -2.58 -7.59 -13.54
N ALA A 118 -3.82 -7.25 -13.15
CA ALA A 118 -4.30 -7.40 -11.77
C ALA A 118 -4.34 -8.88 -11.36
N ARG A 119 -3.20 -9.38 -10.89
CA ARG A 119 -3.01 -10.74 -10.37
C ARG A 119 -2.36 -10.66 -9.00
N PHE A 120 -2.98 -11.30 -8.02
CA PHE A 120 -2.52 -11.28 -6.63
C PHE A 120 -2.54 -12.68 -6.04
N LEU A 121 -1.72 -12.92 -5.02
CA LEU A 121 -1.73 -14.16 -4.28
C LEU A 121 -2.91 -14.13 -3.29
N ALA A 122 -3.68 -15.20 -3.22
CA ALA A 122 -4.89 -15.32 -2.41
C ALA A 122 -4.99 -16.72 -1.80
N LEU A 123 -6.13 -17.00 -1.16
CA LEU A 123 -6.45 -18.33 -0.66
C LEU A 123 -7.73 -18.83 -1.34
N ASP A 124 -7.75 -20.12 -1.67
CA ASP A 124 -8.93 -20.77 -2.22
C ASP A 124 -9.91 -21.20 -1.11
N MET A 125 -10.90 -22.03 -1.47
CA MET A 125 -11.91 -22.49 -0.54
C MET A 125 -11.40 -23.52 0.49
N GLU A 126 -10.27 -24.11 0.17
CA GLU A 126 -9.57 -25.15 0.91
C GLU A 126 -8.49 -24.53 1.81
N GLY A 127 -8.16 -23.25 1.60
CA GLY A 127 -7.15 -22.52 2.34
C GLY A 127 -5.74 -22.76 1.83
N LYS A 128 -5.60 -23.16 0.56
CA LYS A 128 -4.33 -23.25 -0.16
C LYS A 128 -4.00 -21.92 -0.81
N LEU A 129 -2.71 -21.58 -0.84
CA LEU A 129 -2.22 -20.41 -1.55
C LEU A 129 -2.42 -20.61 -3.05
N CYS A 130 -3.02 -19.62 -3.70
CA CYS A 130 -3.38 -19.68 -5.11
C CYS A 130 -3.36 -18.28 -5.75
N SER A 131 -3.52 -18.22 -7.07
CA SER A 131 -3.59 -16.93 -7.78
C SER A 131 -5.02 -16.44 -7.96
N SER A 132 -5.23 -15.14 -7.79
CA SER A 132 -6.50 -14.47 -8.06
C SER A 132 -6.30 -13.41 -9.14
N THR A 133 -7.15 -13.43 -10.16
CA THR A 133 -7.15 -12.45 -11.26
C THR A 133 -8.42 -11.60 -11.23
N TYR A 134 -8.33 -10.38 -11.77
CA TYR A 134 -9.43 -9.43 -11.78
C TYR A 134 -9.67 -8.91 -13.19
N GLN A 135 -10.94 -8.77 -13.56
CA GLN A 135 -11.35 -8.26 -14.86
C GLN A 135 -12.50 -7.27 -14.70
N ALA A 136 -12.45 -6.16 -15.45
CA ALA A 136 -13.57 -5.24 -15.55
C ALA A 136 -14.62 -5.81 -16.52
N LEU A 137 -15.87 -5.93 -16.07
CA LEU A 137 -17.01 -6.30 -16.93
C LEU A 137 -17.81 -5.08 -17.42
N GLY A 138 -17.41 -3.87 -17.01
CA GLY A 138 -18.04 -2.62 -17.40
C GLY A 138 -19.01 -2.09 -16.32
N SER A 139 -19.98 -1.28 -16.75
CA SER A 139 -20.99 -0.70 -15.89
C SER A 139 -22.38 -1.25 -16.23
N GLN A 140 -23.24 -1.38 -15.23
CA GLN A 140 -24.65 -1.74 -15.42
C GLN A 140 -25.52 -0.92 -14.46
N THR A 141 -26.74 -0.58 -14.87
CA THR A 141 -27.72 0.00 -13.95
C THR A 141 -28.47 -1.11 -13.21
N ILE A 142 -28.49 -1.04 -11.89
CA ILE A 142 -29.27 -1.95 -11.03
C ILE A 142 -30.28 -1.16 -10.20
N GLN A 143 -31.33 -1.84 -9.77
CA GLN A 143 -32.31 -1.31 -8.82
C GLN A 143 -31.89 -1.69 -7.41
N VAL A 144 -31.67 -0.69 -6.56
CA VAL A 144 -31.45 -0.86 -5.12
C VAL A 144 -32.53 -0.07 -4.39
N ASP A 145 -33.36 -0.75 -3.61
CA ASP A 145 -34.55 -0.17 -2.98
C ASP A 145 -35.53 0.40 -4.03
N HIS A 146 -35.72 1.72 -4.07
CA HIS A 146 -36.51 2.43 -5.08
C HIS A 146 -35.66 3.29 -6.03
N GLN A 147 -34.34 3.10 -6.03
CA GLN A 147 -33.40 3.92 -6.80
C GLN A 147 -32.66 3.10 -7.84
N GLN A 148 -32.58 3.65 -9.07
CA GLN A 148 -31.68 3.16 -10.10
C GLN A 148 -30.29 3.73 -9.90
N VAL A 149 -29.30 2.86 -9.80
CA VAL A 149 -27.91 3.26 -9.66
C VAL A 149 -27.02 2.52 -10.63
N GLU A 150 -26.10 3.25 -11.25
CA GLU A 150 -25.03 2.67 -12.06
C GLU A 150 -23.98 2.05 -11.15
N VAL A 151 -23.65 0.78 -11.39
CA VAL A 151 -22.61 0.04 -10.68
C VAL A 151 -21.49 -0.36 -11.62
N PHE A 152 -20.26 -0.31 -11.13
CA PHE A 152 -19.08 -0.84 -11.81
C PHE A 152 -18.89 -2.31 -11.42
N ILE A 153 -18.69 -3.17 -12.40
CA ILE A 153 -18.64 -4.62 -12.22
C ILE A 153 -17.20 -5.11 -12.36
N VAL A 154 -16.72 -5.77 -11.31
CA VAL A 154 -15.42 -6.45 -11.31
C VAL A 154 -15.65 -7.94 -11.11
N GLU A 155 -15.13 -8.76 -12.01
CA GLU A 155 -15.05 -10.20 -11.83
C GLU A 155 -13.70 -10.56 -11.22
N GLN A 156 -13.74 -11.34 -10.14
CA GLN A 156 -12.58 -11.97 -9.53
C GLN A 156 -12.63 -13.46 -9.84
N THR A 157 -11.55 -14.02 -10.36
CA THR A 157 -11.38 -15.46 -10.56
C THR A 157 -10.26 -15.96 -9.65
N VAL A 158 -10.57 -16.93 -8.81
CA VAL A 158 -9.60 -17.62 -7.95
C VAL A 158 -9.23 -18.94 -8.61
N HIS A 159 -7.96 -19.11 -8.95
CA HIS A 159 -7.42 -20.27 -9.66
C HIS A 159 -6.86 -21.26 -8.65
N SER A 160 -7.67 -22.20 -8.17
CA SER A 160 -7.19 -23.29 -7.31
C SER A 160 -6.34 -24.26 -8.14
N ASP A 161 -5.25 -24.76 -7.56
CA ASP A 161 -4.33 -25.68 -8.23
C ASP A 161 -4.93 -27.09 -8.41
N GLU A 162 -5.85 -27.48 -7.54
CA GLU A 162 -6.47 -28.82 -7.51
C GLU A 162 -7.94 -28.81 -7.96
N GLY A 163 -8.49 -27.64 -8.23
CA GLY A 163 -9.92 -27.44 -8.47
C GLY A 163 -10.22 -26.64 -9.73
N ILE A 164 -11.51 -26.48 -10.02
CA ILE A 164 -11.99 -25.61 -11.10
C ILE A 164 -11.88 -24.16 -10.62
N PRO A 165 -11.38 -23.23 -11.45
CA PRO A 165 -11.37 -21.82 -11.11
C PRO A 165 -12.76 -21.32 -10.71
N THR A 166 -12.84 -20.62 -9.59
CA THR A 166 -14.11 -20.08 -9.09
C THR A 166 -14.17 -18.59 -9.35
N SER A 167 -15.19 -18.14 -10.09
CA SER A 167 -15.42 -16.73 -10.38
C SER A 167 -16.52 -16.11 -9.52
N CYS A 168 -16.29 -14.89 -9.05
CA CYS A 168 -17.25 -14.07 -8.32
C CYS A 168 -17.32 -12.67 -8.96
N GLN A 169 -18.53 -12.20 -9.23
CA GLN A 169 -18.79 -10.85 -9.72
C GLN A 169 -19.20 -9.93 -8.58
N PHE A 170 -18.54 -8.79 -8.50
CA PHE A 170 -18.77 -7.75 -7.52
C PHE A 170 -19.30 -6.50 -8.23
N TYR A 171 -20.50 -6.09 -7.85
CA TYR A 171 -21.18 -4.91 -8.36
C TYR A 171 -21.00 -3.80 -7.32
N LEU A 172 -20.23 -2.79 -7.68
CA LEU A 172 -19.77 -1.75 -6.75
C LEU A 172 -20.39 -0.39 -7.14
N LEU A 173 -20.89 0.32 -6.14
CA LEU A 173 -21.40 1.69 -6.28
C LEU A 173 -20.25 2.66 -6.66
N PRO A 174 -20.56 3.87 -7.17
CA PRO A 174 -19.55 4.85 -7.57
C PRO A 174 -18.58 5.30 -6.46
N ASP A 175 -19.00 5.20 -5.20
CA ASP A 175 -18.21 5.49 -4.00
C ASP A 175 -17.44 4.25 -3.46
N GLY A 176 -17.51 3.15 -4.21
CA GLY A 176 -16.84 1.89 -3.93
C GLY A 176 -17.63 0.92 -3.04
N HIS A 177 -18.80 1.26 -2.51
CA HIS A 177 -19.55 0.29 -1.69
C HIS A 177 -20.01 -0.93 -2.51
N LEU A 178 -19.98 -2.13 -1.90
CA LEU A 178 -20.48 -3.33 -2.55
C LEU A 178 -22.02 -3.34 -2.53
N ALA A 179 -22.64 -3.37 -3.71
CA ALA A 179 -24.09 -3.43 -3.87
C ALA A 179 -24.59 -4.86 -4.08
N LYS A 180 -23.90 -5.65 -4.91
CA LYS A 180 -24.29 -7.03 -5.23
C LYS A 180 -23.06 -7.91 -5.41
N ARG A 181 -23.16 -9.16 -4.96
CA ARG A 181 -22.17 -10.22 -5.19
C ARG A 181 -22.87 -11.44 -5.78
N VAL A 182 -22.33 -11.96 -6.88
CA VAL A 182 -22.81 -13.17 -7.55
C VAL A 182 -21.66 -14.15 -7.67
N GLN A 183 -21.89 -15.41 -7.31
CA GLN A 183 -20.96 -16.48 -7.65
C GLN A 183 -21.35 -17.04 -9.03
N VAL A 184 -20.41 -17.04 -9.97
CA VAL A 184 -20.66 -17.54 -11.32
C VAL A 184 -20.98 -19.04 -11.25
N GLY A 185 -22.07 -19.45 -11.91
CA GLY A 185 -22.57 -20.83 -11.87
C GLY A 185 -23.52 -21.14 -10.72
N SER A 186 -23.74 -20.23 -9.76
CA SER A 186 -24.76 -20.37 -8.72
C SER A 186 -25.97 -19.47 -9.00
N PRO A 187 -27.21 -19.93 -8.76
CA PRO A 187 -28.40 -19.08 -8.90
C PRO A 187 -28.52 -18.05 -7.76
N GLY A 188 -27.78 -18.22 -6.66
CA GLY A 188 -27.83 -17.32 -5.51
C GLY A 188 -27.03 -16.04 -5.71
N CYS A 189 -27.56 -14.92 -5.23
CA CYS A 189 -26.79 -13.68 -5.09
C CYS A 189 -27.06 -12.97 -3.76
N CYS A 190 -26.06 -12.23 -3.28
CA CYS A 190 -26.21 -11.35 -2.13
C CYS A 190 -26.31 -9.91 -2.62
N MET A 191 -27.34 -9.18 -2.23
CA MET A 191 -27.55 -7.80 -2.65
C MET A 191 -27.99 -6.94 -1.47
N ILE A 192 -27.53 -5.69 -1.45
CA ILE A 192 -28.00 -4.70 -0.49
C ILE A 192 -29.47 -4.39 -0.74
N THR A 193 -30.25 -4.30 0.33
CA THR A 193 -31.69 -4.01 0.24
C THR A 193 -32.00 -2.53 0.33
N LYS A 194 -31.06 -1.74 0.89
CA LYS A 194 -31.19 -0.29 1.09
C LYS A 194 -29.94 0.40 0.62
N MET A 195 -30.10 1.61 0.09
CA MET A 195 -28.98 2.43 -0.34
C MET A 195 -28.15 2.86 0.88
N PRO A 196 -26.82 2.65 0.87
CA PRO A 196 -25.96 3.17 1.92
C PRO A 196 -25.91 4.71 1.86
N VAL A 197 -25.58 5.33 2.99
CA VAL A 197 -25.29 6.77 3.02
C VAL A 197 -24.01 6.99 2.21
N ILE A 198 -24.16 7.54 1.01
CA ILE A 198 -23.04 7.88 0.14
C ILE A 198 -22.23 8.94 0.87
N ARG A 199 -20.95 8.66 1.11
CA ARG A 199 -20.05 9.66 1.70
C ARG A 199 -19.79 10.71 0.64
N GLU A 200 -20.05 11.97 0.98
CA GLU A 200 -19.55 13.09 0.19
C GLU A 200 -18.04 12.96 0.07
N ARG A 201 -17.51 13.35 -1.08
CA ARG A 201 -16.09 13.21 -1.37
C ARG A 201 -15.36 14.13 -0.38
N ASP A 202 -14.68 13.55 0.61
CA ASP A 202 -13.86 14.32 1.54
C ASP A 202 -12.90 15.17 0.69
N GLU A 203 -13.08 16.50 0.70
CA GLU A 203 -12.15 17.41 0.05
C GLU A 203 -10.80 17.18 0.74
N ILE A 204 -9.81 16.72 -0.02
CA ILE A 204 -8.46 16.54 0.51
C ILE A 204 -8.00 17.93 0.88
N GLU A 205 -8.00 18.25 2.18
CA GLU A 205 -7.51 19.52 2.67
C GLU A 205 -6.13 19.76 2.05
N PRO A 206 -5.90 20.93 1.42
CA PRO A 206 -4.60 21.23 0.87
C PRO A 206 -3.57 21.08 1.98
N ARG A 207 -2.43 20.44 1.67
CA ARG A 207 -1.36 20.28 2.65
C ARG A 207 -1.06 21.65 3.26
N PRO A 208 -1.04 21.78 4.60
CA PRO A 208 -0.76 23.06 5.23
C PRO A 208 0.59 23.57 4.73
N VAL A 209 0.55 24.73 4.09
CA VAL A 209 1.76 25.42 3.63
C VAL A 209 2.33 26.12 4.85
N PHE A 210 3.24 25.46 5.56
CA PHE A 210 3.98 26.10 6.63
C PHE A 210 4.94 27.11 6.01
N GLU A 211 4.74 28.40 6.28
CA GLU A 211 5.72 29.41 5.95
C GLU A 211 7.04 29.07 6.65
N LYS A 212 8.14 29.07 5.89
CA LYS A 212 9.46 28.88 6.47
C LYS A 212 9.80 30.11 7.28
N LYS A 213 9.67 30.02 8.61
CA LYS A 213 10.18 31.07 9.51
C LYS A 213 11.68 31.24 9.29
N PRO A 214 12.20 32.47 9.19
CA PRO A 214 13.63 32.72 9.17
C PRO A 214 14.28 32.09 10.42
N LEU A 215 15.35 31.30 10.21
CA LEU A 215 16.09 30.68 11.29
C LEU A 215 17.08 31.71 11.86
N MET A 216 16.68 32.41 12.93
CA MET A 216 17.55 33.34 13.68
C MET A 216 18.45 32.54 14.63
N TRP A 217 19.34 31.72 14.08
CA TRP A 217 20.17 30.78 14.85
C TRP A 217 21.19 31.50 15.76
N GLU A 218 21.53 32.75 15.46
CA GLU A 218 22.44 33.58 16.25
C GLU A 218 21.81 34.00 17.60
N GLU A 219 20.49 34.13 17.66
CA GLU A 219 19.75 34.53 18.87
C GLU A 219 19.34 33.33 19.72
N ASP A 220 19.22 32.15 19.10
CA ASP A 220 18.90 30.91 19.78
C ASP A 220 20.15 30.34 20.48
N MET A 221 20.12 30.32 21.81
CA MET A 221 21.24 29.86 22.64
C MET A 221 21.66 28.41 22.34
N GLU A 222 20.71 27.52 22.01
CA GLU A 222 21.00 26.12 21.71
C GLU A 222 21.64 25.99 20.33
N LEU A 223 21.09 26.68 19.33
CA LEU A 223 21.63 26.65 17.97
C LEU A 223 23.00 27.33 17.88
N TYR A 224 23.19 28.44 18.58
CA TYR A 224 24.47 29.12 18.67
C TYR A 224 25.53 28.22 19.33
N SER A 225 25.19 27.52 20.40
CA SER A 225 26.08 26.55 21.05
C SER A 225 26.51 25.43 20.08
N ARG A 226 25.54 24.81 19.40
CA ARG A 226 25.81 23.77 18.39
C ARG A 226 26.69 24.27 17.25
N PHE A 227 26.49 25.52 16.82
CA PHE A 227 27.33 26.15 15.80
C PHE A 227 28.78 26.30 16.29
N LEU A 228 28.99 26.77 17.52
CA LEU A 228 30.33 26.92 18.10
C LEU A 228 31.05 25.58 18.22
N ASP A 229 30.36 24.54 18.72
CA ASP A 229 30.91 23.19 18.83
C ASP A 229 31.33 22.67 17.46
N ARG A 230 30.46 22.79 16.45
CA ARG A 230 30.75 22.33 15.09
C ARG A 230 31.89 23.13 14.44
N LYS A 231 31.96 24.44 14.70
CA LYS A 231 33.03 25.32 14.21
C LYS A 231 34.38 24.89 14.79
N GLU A 232 34.43 24.57 16.09
CA GLU A 232 35.67 24.13 16.74
C GLU A 232 36.08 22.73 16.28
N GLU A 233 35.13 21.80 16.13
CA GLU A 233 35.37 20.48 15.57
C GLU A 233 36.01 20.55 14.17
N LEU A 234 35.46 21.40 13.30
CA LEU A 234 36.00 21.62 11.95
C LEU A 234 37.38 22.29 11.99
N ARG A 235 37.61 23.24 12.89
CA ARG A 235 38.92 23.89 13.07
C ARG A 235 39.98 22.88 13.46
N LEU A 236 39.68 22.01 14.42
CA LEU A 236 40.58 20.94 14.87
C LEU A 236 40.84 19.93 13.74
N SER A 237 39.79 19.54 13.01
CA SER A 237 39.90 18.64 11.86
C SER A 237 40.82 19.20 10.76
N HIS A 238 40.63 20.47 10.38
CA HIS A 238 41.49 21.13 9.38
C HIS A 238 42.94 21.26 9.85
N THR A 239 43.14 21.64 11.12
CA THR A 239 44.49 21.75 11.69
C THR A 239 45.19 20.39 11.69
N ARG A 240 44.47 19.33 12.06
CA ARG A 240 44.98 17.96 12.02
C ARG A 240 45.31 17.51 10.60
N TYR A 241 44.46 17.82 9.63
CA TYR A 241 44.72 17.50 8.21
C TYR A 241 46.02 18.16 7.74
N LEU A 242 46.22 19.45 8.00
CA LEU A 242 47.45 20.15 7.61
C LEU A 242 48.69 19.61 8.33
N GLN A 243 48.57 19.21 9.59
CA GLN A 243 49.67 18.56 10.32
C GLN A 243 50.05 17.19 9.73
N GLN A 244 49.06 16.43 9.26
CA GLN A 244 49.27 15.12 8.65
C GLN A 244 49.82 15.21 7.23
N HIS A 245 49.60 16.33 6.55
CA HIS A 245 49.97 16.55 5.14
C HIS A 245 50.88 17.79 4.98
N PRO A 246 52.15 17.73 5.44
CA PRO A 246 53.09 18.83 5.27
C PRO A 246 53.34 19.18 3.78
N GLU A 247 53.15 18.22 2.88
CA GLU A 247 53.18 18.42 1.44
C GLU A 247 52.17 19.46 0.96
N ALA A 248 50.99 19.56 1.59
CA ALA A 248 49.99 20.55 1.22
C ALA A 248 50.46 21.97 1.56
N THR A 249 51.12 22.14 2.70
CA THR A 249 51.71 23.43 3.09
C THR A 249 52.86 23.81 2.14
N ALA A 250 53.75 22.86 1.84
CA ALA A 250 54.86 23.09 0.91
C ALA A 250 54.36 23.48 -0.49
N LEU A 251 53.35 22.78 -1.01
CA LEU A 251 52.78 23.04 -2.33
C LEU A 251 52.15 24.44 -2.42
N ILE A 252 51.44 24.89 -1.37
CA ILE A 252 50.92 26.26 -1.31
C ILE A 252 52.06 27.28 -1.19
N SER A 253 53.09 27.00 -0.39
CA SER A 253 54.25 27.89 -0.26
C SER A 253 55.01 28.06 -1.58
N ASP A 254 55.23 26.98 -2.33
CA ASP A 254 55.87 27.02 -3.65
C ASP A 254 55.03 27.81 -4.65
N PHE A 255 53.70 27.61 -4.64
CA PHE A 255 52.80 28.39 -5.47
C PHE A 255 52.87 29.89 -5.17
N LEU A 256 52.85 30.26 -3.89
CA LEU A 256 52.96 31.66 -3.46
C LEU A 256 54.32 32.25 -3.84
N LEU A 257 55.40 31.49 -3.71
CA LEU A 257 56.73 31.91 -4.16
C LEU A 257 56.74 32.18 -5.66
N PHE A 258 56.18 31.28 -6.48
CA PHE A 258 56.12 31.49 -7.92
C PHE A 258 55.21 32.66 -8.33
N LEU A 259 54.11 32.89 -7.60
CA LEU A 259 53.28 34.08 -7.80
C LEU A 259 54.05 35.37 -7.54
N LEU A 260 54.81 35.44 -6.44
CA LEU A 260 55.58 36.63 -6.09
C LEU A 260 56.75 36.87 -7.05
N LEU A 261 57.37 35.82 -7.57
CA LEU A 261 58.50 35.94 -8.51
C LEU A 261 58.06 36.27 -9.93
N ARG A 262 56.96 35.68 -10.42
CA ARG A 262 56.53 35.83 -11.82
C ARG A 262 55.53 36.95 -12.03
N GLN A 263 54.81 37.34 -10.98
CA GLN A 263 53.76 38.36 -10.97
C GLN A 263 52.86 38.32 -12.23
N PRO A 264 52.20 37.18 -12.51
CA PRO A 264 51.40 37.02 -13.73
C PRO A 264 50.19 37.96 -13.72
N ALA A 265 49.79 38.42 -14.91
CA ALA A 265 48.58 39.25 -15.07
C ALA A 265 47.28 38.49 -14.79
N ASP A 266 47.27 37.17 -15.05
CA ASP A 266 46.16 36.26 -14.73
C ASP A 266 46.60 35.19 -13.73
N VAL A 267 46.25 35.42 -12.46
CA VAL A 267 46.57 34.54 -11.34
C VAL A 267 45.77 33.23 -11.39
N VAL A 268 44.56 33.24 -11.97
CA VAL A 268 43.66 32.08 -11.95
C VAL A 268 44.12 31.03 -12.94
N THR A 269 44.45 31.44 -14.17
CA THR A 269 45.01 30.53 -15.18
C THR A 269 46.37 29.98 -14.72
N PHE A 270 47.20 30.83 -14.11
CA PHE A 270 48.47 30.42 -13.53
C PHE A 270 48.30 29.37 -12.41
N ALA A 271 47.29 29.52 -11.54
CA ALA A 271 46.95 28.52 -10.54
C ALA A 271 46.54 27.18 -11.19
N ALA A 272 45.68 27.21 -12.21
CA ALA A 272 45.23 26.00 -12.89
C ALA A 272 46.41 25.20 -13.48
N GLU A 273 47.38 25.88 -14.10
CA GLU A 273 48.60 25.26 -14.61
C GLU A 273 49.50 24.71 -13.50
N HIS A 274 49.64 25.45 -12.38
CA HIS A 274 50.46 25.02 -11.25
C HIS A 274 49.88 23.81 -10.51
N PHE A 275 48.57 23.80 -10.24
CA PHE A 275 47.92 22.73 -9.48
C PHE A 275 47.48 21.53 -10.35
N GLY A 276 47.33 21.71 -11.66
CA GLY A 276 46.85 20.69 -12.60
C GLY A 276 47.58 19.34 -12.53
N PRO A 277 48.92 19.30 -12.49
CA PRO A 277 49.68 18.04 -12.40
C PRO A 277 49.36 17.21 -11.14
N PHE A 278 49.03 17.87 -10.01
CA PHE A 278 48.75 17.21 -8.74
C PHE A 278 47.35 16.57 -8.65
N ALA A 279 46.47 16.85 -9.62
CA ALA A 279 45.10 16.35 -9.62
C ALA A 279 44.97 14.87 -10.02
N THR A 280 46.02 14.26 -10.59
CA THR A 280 45.95 12.93 -11.24
C THR A 280 46.06 11.73 -10.30
N CYS A 281 46.27 11.93 -8.99
CA CYS A 281 46.44 10.84 -8.03
C CYS A 281 45.28 10.73 -7.01
N TRP A 282 44.03 10.74 -7.49
CA TRP A 282 42.89 10.41 -6.64
C TRP A 282 42.08 9.28 -7.27
N SER A 283 42.16 8.08 -6.68
CA SER A 283 41.05 7.12 -6.77
C SER A 283 39.77 7.83 -6.30
N PRO A 284 38.60 7.61 -6.94
CA PRO A 284 37.39 8.36 -6.63
C PRO A 284 37.10 8.25 -5.14
N THR A 285 37.34 9.34 -4.41
CA THR A 285 37.02 9.46 -2.99
C THR A 285 35.53 9.15 -2.83
N PRO A 286 35.11 8.29 -1.89
CA PRO A 286 33.69 8.15 -1.57
C PRO A 286 33.20 9.56 -1.24
N GLY A 287 32.28 10.08 -2.06
CA GLY A 287 31.90 11.48 -2.02
C GLY A 287 31.61 11.90 -0.59
N LEU A 288 32.48 12.73 -0.01
CA LEU A 288 32.07 13.62 1.06
C LEU A 288 30.81 14.30 0.53
N ARG A 289 29.67 14.06 1.18
CA ARG A 289 28.35 14.52 0.75
C ARG A 289 28.44 16.02 0.46
N SER A 290 28.64 16.38 -0.79
CA SER A 290 28.56 17.75 -1.24
C SER A 290 27.08 18.11 -1.32
N SER A 291 26.72 19.31 -0.88
CA SER A 291 25.37 19.86 -0.97
C SER A 291 24.93 20.17 -2.40
N ASN A 292 25.76 19.86 -3.41
CA ASN A 292 25.50 20.12 -4.83
C ASN A 292 24.62 19.02 -5.46
N ARG A 293 23.53 18.62 -4.79
CA ARG A 293 22.44 17.97 -5.52
C ARG A 293 21.66 19.08 -6.25
N PRO A 294 21.49 19.01 -7.58
CA PRO A 294 20.51 19.85 -8.25
C PRO A 294 19.16 19.62 -7.57
N SER A 295 18.46 20.71 -7.20
CA SER A 295 17.17 20.56 -6.56
C SER A 295 16.21 19.84 -7.51
N PRO A 296 15.38 18.90 -7.02
CA PRO A 296 14.38 18.22 -7.84
C PRO A 296 13.24 19.14 -8.31
N PHE A 297 13.35 20.45 -8.04
CA PHE A 297 12.37 21.48 -8.38
C PHE A 297 12.95 22.55 -9.32
N ARG A 298 14.17 22.38 -9.83
CA ARG A 298 14.67 23.25 -10.89
C ARG A 298 14.11 22.75 -12.23
N ALA A 299 13.09 23.44 -12.74
CA ALA A 299 12.72 23.29 -14.14
C ALA A 299 13.95 23.66 -14.99
N LEU A 300 14.28 22.80 -15.94
CA LEU A 300 15.24 23.14 -16.99
C LEU A 300 14.59 24.24 -17.83
N ASP A 301 15.17 25.44 -17.83
CA ASP A 301 14.82 26.43 -18.85
C ASP A 301 15.18 25.84 -20.22
N PRO A 302 14.22 25.73 -21.16
CA PRO A 302 14.56 25.47 -22.54
C PRO A 302 14.98 26.80 -23.13
N GLU A 303 16.28 27.01 -23.36
CA GLU A 303 16.86 27.76 -24.48
C GLU A 303 18.37 27.91 -24.19
N SER A 304 19.16 26.99 -24.72
CA SER A 304 20.52 27.27 -25.16
C SER A 304 20.80 26.38 -26.37
N PHE A 305 20.48 26.92 -27.54
CA PHE A 305 21.22 26.62 -28.76
C PHE A 305 22.54 27.40 -28.72
#